data_AF-A0A1E3P9F6-F1
#
_entry.id   AF-A0A1E3P9F6-F1
#
_cell.length_a   1.000
_cell.length_b   1.000
_cell.length_c   1.000
_cell.angle_alpha   90.00
_cell.angle_beta   90.00
_cell.angle_gamma   90.00
#
_symmetry.space_group_name_H-M   'P 1'
#
loop_
_entity.id
_entity.type
_entity.pdbx_description
1 polymer ?
#
loop_
_entity_poly.entity_id
_entity_poly.type
_entity_poly.pdbx_seq_one_letter_code
_entity_poly.pdbx_strand_id
1 'polypeptide(L)'
;KYNKEHEEKYIYNVDVLFGADAVDPRPEWELIKEPIKGLSGQVPAYITLKHSPMTKVEKPKLKIDAGARFKVLQVADLHFSTDEGVCRDQYPEVADCKADKRTLKFLESVLDIETPDLVVLTGDQVFGDDSFDSVTTMLKVLNPFIKRKIPYAVMFGNHDDEGSLTREQLMSLIEAAPYSLAQAGPSNVDGVGNYVFSVKDNDKKTNLLTFYVLDSHKYSPRPKTNPGYDWIKENQLLFVQRQHESILETHENHLSFALFHIPLPEYKNLNNQPFIGNYKEGITAPKYNTYARDLFAKIGVSIVSVGHDHCNDYCLLDSNAELNNKLWLCYGGGSGEGGYGGYGGTTRRLRIFDIDTSDATVKTYKRLETTPNEIFDQQTLVQN
;
A
#
# COMPACT_ATOMS: atom_id res chain seq x y z
N LYS A 1 -22.62 -7.28 34.09
CA LYS A 1 -22.92 -7.55 32.65
C LYS A 1 -22.64 -6.25 31.91
N TYR A 2 -21.87 -6.28 30.82
CA TYR A 2 -21.68 -5.08 29.99
C TYR A 2 -23.05 -4.51 29.60
N ASN A 3 -23.24 -3.20 29.81
CA ASN A 3 -24.43 -2.50 29.38
C ASN A 3 -24.01 -1.48 28.32
N LYS A 4 -24.42 -1.70 27.08
CA LYS A 4 -24.10 -0.84 25.94
C LYS A 4 -24.67 0.58 26.10
N GLU A 5 -25.79 0.73 26.82
CA GLU A 5 -26.41 2.04 27.10
C GLU A 5 -25.63 2.86 28.15
N HIS A 6 -24.62 2.24 28.78
CA HIS A 6 -23.74 2.86 29.77
C HIS A 6 -22.27 2.53 29.51
N GLU A 7 -21.86 2.44 28.24
CA GLU A 7 -20.49 2.08 27.87
C GLU A 7 -19.46 3.07 28.42
N GLU A 8 -19.82 4.34 28.58
CA GLU A 8 -18.99 5.40 29.17
C GLU A 8 -18.54 5.10 30.61
N LYS A 9 -19.23 4.20 31.31
CA LYS A 9 -18.91 3.84 32.70
C LYS A 9 -17.82 2.77 32.82
N TYR A 10 -17.35 2.23 31.70
CA TYR A 10 -16.36 1.16 31.67
C TYR A 10 -15.11 1.61 30.90
N ILE A 11 -13.94 1.21 31.38
CA ILE A 11 -12.68 1.29 30.63
C ILE A 11 -12.22 -0.15 30.43
N TYR A 12 -12.31 -0.64 29.20
CA TYR A 12 -11.92 -2.00 28.80
C TYR A 12 -10.45 -2.08 28.42
N ASN A 13 -9.90 -1.01 27.86
CA ASN A 13 -8.50 -0.95 27.52
C ASN A 13 -7.96 0.48 27.61
N VAL A 14 -6.66 0.59 27.85
CA VAL A 14 -5.92 1.85 27.88
C VAL A 14 -4.65 1.65 27.07
N ASP A 15 -4.33 2.63 26.24
CA ASP A 15 -3.14 2.65 25.41
C ASP A 15 -2.55 4.07 25.40
N VAL A 16 -1.31 4.22 24.95
CA VAL A 16 -0.60 5.51 24.90
C VAL A 16 -0.11 5.75 23.49
N LEU A 17 -0.49 6.87 22.90
CA LEU A 17 -0.03 7.31 21.58
C LEU A 17 0.88 8.52 21.71
N PHE A 18 1.78 8.71 20.77
CA PHE A 18 2.83 9.73 20.83
C PHE A 18 2.73 10.74 19.66
N GLY A 19 3.43 11.86 19.78
CA GLY A 19 3.56 12.83 18.69
C GLY A 19 2.44 13.87 18.63
N ALA A 20 2.77 15.08 18.18
CA ALA A 20 1.85 16.22 18.13
C ALA A 20 0.67 16.00 17.16
N ASP A 21 0.79 15.03 16.26
CA ASP A 21 -0.19 14.63 15.26
C ASP A 21 -0.82 13.25 15.56
N ALA A 22 -0.74 12.79 16.81
CA ALA A 22 -1.38 11.55 17.26
C ALA A 22 -2.88 11.50 16.92
N VAL A 23 -3.31 10.37 16.39
CA VAL A 23 -4.71 10.07 16.09
C VAL A 23 -5.02 8.62 16.42
N ASP A 24 -6.25 8.35 16.83
CA ASP A 24 -6.74 6.99 17.05
C ASP A 24 -8.01 6.72 16.23
N PRO A 25 -7.88 6.15 15.01
CA PRO A 25 -9.01 5.81 14.16
C PRO A 25 -9.64 4.46 14.53
N ARG A 26 -9.16 3.77 15.57
CA ARG A 26 -9.72 2.46 15.96
C ARG A 26 -11.15 2.66 16.47
N PRO A 27 -12.11 1.78 16.11
CA PRO A 27 -13.50 1.91 16.56
C PRO A 27 -13.61 1.89 18.07
N GLU A 28 -14.42 2.80 18.61
CA GLU A 28 -14.76 2.85 20.04
C GLU A 28 -13.55 3.16 20.94
N TRP A 29 -12.45 3.64 20.35
CA TRP A 29 -11.34 4.27 21.06
C TRP A 29 -11.51 5.80 21.08
N GLU A 30 -11.18 6.41 22.20
CA GLU A 30 -11.21 7.86 22.40
C GLU A 30 -9.84 8.35 22.84
N LEU A 31 -9.21 9.16 22.00
CA LEU A 31 -7.96 9.85 22.32
C LEU A 31 -8.24 11.07 23.20
N ILE A 32 -7.66 11.09 24.39
CA ILE A 32 -7.69 12.24 25.29
C ILE A 32 -6.71 13.30 24.74
N LYS A 33 -7.26 14.41 24.25
CA LYS A 33 -6.52 15.45 23.52
C LYS A 33 -5.51 16.24 24.34
N GLU A 34 -5.60 16.16 25.67
CA GLU A 34 -4.63 16.79 26.55
C GLU A 34 -3.44 15.85 26.76
N PRO A 35 -2.20 16.26 26.44
CA PRO A 35 -1.04 15.42 26.64
C PRO A 35 -0.79 15.18 28.13
N ILE A 36 -0.22 14.02 28.45
CA ILE A 36 0.16 13.64 29.81
C ILE A 36 1.20 14.63 30.33
N LYS A 37 0.89 15.29 31.45
CA LYS A 37 1.77 16.27 32.09
C LYS A 37 2.85 15.61 32.94
N GLY A 38 4.00 16.25 33.04
CA GLY A 38 5.10 15.79 33.90
C GLY A 38 6.00 14.71 33.30
N LEU A 39 5.83 14.38 32.01
CA LEU A 39 6.74 13.52 31.28
C LEU A 39 7.97 14.32 30.81
N SER A 40 9.14 13.68 30.81
CA SER A 40 10.42 14.24 30.33
C SER A 40 10.74 13.84 28.88
N GLY A 41 9.73 13.45 28.10
CA GLY A 41 9.88 12.99 26.71
C GLY A 41 10.10 14.14 25.71
N GLN A 42 10.68 13.82 24.56
CA GLN A 42 10.90 14.80 23.48
C GLN A 42 9.62 15.12 22.69
N VAL A 43 8.65 14.20 22.69
CA VAL A 43 7.37 14.35 22.01
C VAL A 43 6.22 14.19 23.01
N PRO A 44 5.07 14.85 22.79
CA PRO A 44 3.90 14.67 23.66
C PRO A 44 3.39 13.23 23.60
N ALA A 45 2.80 12.77 24.71
CA ALA A 45 2.15 11.47 24.82
C ALA A 45 0.71 11.65 25.29
N TYR A 46 -0.20 10.86 24.75
CA TYR A 46 -1.65 10.97 24.92
C TYR A 46 -2.21 9.64 25.35
N ILE A 47 -3.19 9.67 26.25
CA ILE A 47 -3.94 8.48 26.65
C ILE A 47 -5.05 8.25 25.64
N THR A 48 -5.23 7.01 25.18
CA THR A 48 -6.42 6.60 24.43
C THR A 48 -7.14 5.47 25.16
N LEU A 49 -8.47 5.58 25.24
CA LEU A 49 -9.31 4.72 26.06
C LEU A 49 -10.29 3.95 25.19
N LYS A 50 -10.49 2.66 25.51
CA LYS A 50 -11.56 1.86 24.92
C LYS A 50 -12.67 1.62 25.93
N HIS A 51 -13.90 1.99 25.58
CA HIS A 51 -15.06 1.91 26.47
C HIS A 51 -15.92 0.64 26.30
N SER A 52 -15.55 -0.22 25.37
CA SER A 52 -16.30 -1.41 24.99
C SER A 52 -15.43 -2.67 24.93
N PRO A 53 -16.02 -3.88 25.10
CA PRO A 53 -15.35 -5.12 24.77
C PRO A 53 -15.08 -5.19 23.25
N MET A 54 -14.22 -6.13 22.82
CA MET A 54 -13.81 -6.25 21.41
C MET A 54 -15.01 -6.38 20.45
N THR A 55 -15.27 -5.33 19.68
CA THR A 55 -16.24 -5.34 18.58
C THR A 55 -15.63 -5.98 17.34
N LYS A 56 -16.33 -6.95 16.76
CA LYS A 56 -15.91 -7.58 15.50
C LYS A 56 -16.04 -6.55 14.38
N VAL A 57 -14.92 -6.21 13.76
CA VAL A 57 -14.89 -5.38 12.55
C VAL A 57 -15.27 -6.25 11.35
N GLU A 58 -16.29 -5.86 10.60
CA GLU A 58 -16.65 -6.54 9.36
C GLU A 58 -15.67 -6.13 8.24
N LYS A 59 -15.09 -7.13 7.55
CA LYS A 59 -14.25 -6.87 6.39
C LYS A 59 -15.10 -6.36 5.21
N PRO A 60 -14.62 -5.36 4.46
CA PRO A 60 -15.34 -4.87 3.28
C PRO A 60 -15.59 -5.97 2.26
N LYS A 61 -16.71 -5.85 1.55
CA LYS A 61 -17.00 -6.65 0.37
C LYS A 61 -16.99 -5.71 -0.83
N LEU A 62 -15.98 -5.84 -1.68
CA LEU A 62 -15.87 -5.02 -2.88
C LEU A 62 -16.82 -5.55 -3.95
N LYS A 63 -17.82 -4.75 -4.28
CA LYS A 63 -18.76 -5.07 -5.35
C LYS A 63 -19.13 -3.83 -6.13
N ILE A 64 -19.28 -4.01 -7.43
CA ILE A 64 -19.75 -2.99 -8.36
C ILE A 64 -20.69 -3.63 -9.37
N ASP A 65 -21.50 -2.81 -10.05
CA ASP A 65 -22.28 -3.28 -11.19
C ASP A 65 -21.35 -3.52 -12.38
N ALA A 66 -21.58 -4.61 -13.13
CA ALA A 66 -20.83 -4.86 -14.36
C ALA A 66 -20.91 -3.66 -15.33
N GLY A 67 -19.75 -3.19 -15.80
CA GLY A 67 -19.64 -2.02 -16.67
C GLY A 67 -19.50 -0.69 -15.92
N ALA A 68 -19.51 -0.70 -14.59
CA ALA A 68 -19.08 0.45 -13.81
C ALA A 68 -17.55 0.63 -13.88
N ARG A 69 -17.10 1.88 -13.71
CA ARG A 69 -15.68 2.17 -13.50
C ARG A 69 -15.29 1.81 -12.08
N PHE A 70 -14.05 1.36 -11.89
CA PHE A 70 -13.46 1.07 -10.60
C PHE A 70 -12.12 1.78 -10.47
N LYS A 71 -11.98 2.64 -9.46
CA LYS A 71 -10.79 3.45 -9.26
C LYS A 71 -9.96 2.94 -8.10
N VAL A 72 -8.69 2.60 -8.40
CA VAL A 72 -7.69 2.20 -7.41
C VAL A 72 -6.67 3.32 -7.25
N LEU A 73 -6.53 3.85 -6.03
CA LEU A 73 -5.44 4.76 -5.67
C LEU A 73 -4.29 3.95 -5.07
N GLN A 74 -3.12 4.00 -5.69
CA GLN A 74 -1.90 3.45 -5.12
C GLN A 74 -1.17 4.51 -4.30
N VAL A 75 -0.88 4.16 -3.06
CA VAL A 75 -0.11 4.97 -2.10
C VAL A 75 1.17 4.20 -1.79
N ALA A 76 2.30 4.65 -2.32
CA ALA A 76 3.59 4.01 -2.13
C ALA A 76 4.49 4.89 -1.27
N ASP A 77 5.24 4.30 -0.33
CA ASP A 77 6.38 4.96 0.32
C ASP A 77 6.00 6.24 1.09
N LEU A 78 4.98 6.19 1.97
CA LEU A 78 4.63 7.36 2.81
C LEU A 78 5.73 7.73 3.80
N HIS A 79 6.50 6.75 4.30
CA HIS A 79 7.61 6.97 5.22
C HIS A 79 7.23 7.81 6.46
N PHE A 80 6.08 7.52 7.07
CA PHE A 80 5.63 8.25 8.25
C PHE A 80 6.46 7.90 9.48
N SER A 81 6.52 8.86 10.39
CA SER A 81 7.22 8.79 11.66
C SER A 81 6.23 8.77 12.83
N THR A 82 6.73 8.59 14.05
CA THR A 82 5.88 8.65 15.24
C THR A 82 5.39 10.08 15.55
N ASP A 83 6.12 11.11 15.11
CA ASP A 83 5.76 12.53 15.29
C ASP A 83 5.64 13.23 13.93
N GLU A 84 5.96 14.52 13.79
CA GLU A 84 5.67 15.28 12.56
C GLU A 84 6.55 14.92 11.33
N GLY A 85 7.61 14.12 11.53
CA GLY A 85 8.54 13.67 10.49
C GLY A 85 9.50 14.74 9.95
N VAL A 86 10.62 14.29 9.41
CA VAL A 86 11.64 15.15 8.78
C VAL A 86 11.57 15.02 7.27
N CYS A 87 11.42 16.14 6.56
CA CYS A 87 11.41 16.12 5.10
C CYS A 87 12.79 15.78 4.54
N ARG A 88 12.85 14.83 3.62
CA ARG A 88 14.07 14.39 2.93
C ARG A 88 13.96 14.70 1.45
N ASP A 89 14.96 15.37 0.89
CA ASP A 89 15.03 15.73 -0.54
C ASP A 89 13.75 16.33 -1.13
N GLN A 90 13.00 17.10 -0.35
CA GLN A 90 11.73 17.70 -0.78
C GLN A 90 11.90 18.52 -2.05
N TYR A 91 10.98 18.38 -3.00
CA TYR A 91 10.99 19.15 -4.24
C TYR A 91 9.60 19.62 -4.67
N PRO A 92 9.35 20.95 -4.69
CA PRO A 92 10.27 22.03 -4.33
C PRO A 92 10.51 22.10 -2.82
N GLU A 93 11.65 22.69 -2.44
CA GLU A 93 11.97 22.97 -1.05
C GLU A 93 11.03 24.03 -0.47
N VAL A 94 10.52 23.77 0.73
CA VAL A 94 9.79 24.74 1.55
C VAL A 94 10.45 24.91 2.91
N ALA A 95 10.29 26.09 3.50
CA ALA A 95 10.74 26.38 4.86
C ALA A 95 9.87 25.65 5.90
N ASP A 96 10.50 25.22 7.00
CA ASP A 96 9.83 24.54 8.14
C ASP A 96 8.99 23.33 7.71
N CYS A 97 9.58 22.50 6.83
CA CYS A 97 8.90 21.32 6.30
C CYS A 97 8.73 20.23 7.37
N LYS A 98 7.48 19.82 7.58
CA LYS A 98 7.07 18.69 8.42
C LYS A 98 6.56 17.58 7.51
N ALA A 99 7.30 16.47 7.42
CA ALA A 99 7.09 15.47 6.38
C ALA A 99 5.69 14.87 6.42
N ASP A 100 5.25 14.44 7.60
CA ASP A 100 3.99 13.71 7.76
C ASP A 100 2.82 14.65 7.52
N LYS A 101 2.89 15.90 8.01
CA LYS A 101 1.86 16.92 7.77
C LYS A 101 1.74 17.32 6.30
N ARG A 102 2.85 17.54 5.61
CA ARG A 102 2.86 17.89 4.18
C ARG A 102 2.32 16.74 3.34
N THR A 103 2.75 15.52 3.63
CA THR A 103 2.28 14.30 2.96
C THR A 103 0.80 14.05 3.23
N LEU A 104 0.33 14.16 4.48
CA LEU A 104 -1.09 14.01 4.82
C LEU A 104 -1.95 15.02 4.07
N LYS A 105 -1.55 16.29 4.03
CA LYS A 105 -2.28 17.31 3.27
C LYS A 105 -2.42 16.93 1.80
N PHE A 106 -1.35 16.43 1.19
CA PHE A 106 -1.36 15.96 -0.19
C PHE A 106 -2.28 14.74 -0.36
N LEU A 107 -2.07 13.69 0.42
CA LEU A 107 -2.86 12.45 0.37
C LEU A 107 -4.35 12.73 0.57
N GLU A 108 -4.71 13.51 1.59
CA GLU A 108 -6.10 13.88 1.86
C GLU A 108 -6.73 14.65 0.70
N SER A 109 -5.99 15.58 0.08
CA SER A 109 -6.49 16.31 -1.09
C SER A 109 -6.78 15.39 -2.27
N VAL A 110 -5.89 14.41 -2.55
CA VAL A 110 -6.09 13.46 -3.64
C VAL A 110 -7.23 12.50 -3.34
N LEU A 111 -7.39 12.04 -2.09
CA LEU A 111 -8.53 11.24 -1.67
C LEU A 111 -9.87 11.97 -1.90
N ASP A 112 -9.91 13.27 -1.64
CA ASP A 112 -11.11 14.10 -1.82
C ASP A 112 -11.39 14.41 -3.31
N ILE A 113 -10.34 14.57 -4.13
CA ILE A 113 -10.46 14.81 -5.57
C ILE A 113 -10.86 13.53 -6.34
N GLU A 114 -10.18 12.42 -6.03
CA GLU A 114 -10.30 11.18 -6.79
C GLU A 114 -11.44 10.29 -6.32
N THR A 115 -11.83 10.38 -5.04
CA THR A 115 -12.83 9.53 -4.40
C THR A 115 -12.68 8.05 -4.80
N PRO A 116 -11.52 7.42 -4.53
CA PRO A 116 -11.23 6.08 -5.03
C PRO A 116 -12.12 5.02 -4.36
N ASP A 117 -12.44 3.96 -5.10
CA ASP A 117 -13.17 2.79 -4.59
C ASP A 117 -12.29 1.88 -3.72
N LEU A 118 -10.98 1.93 -3.95
CA LEU A 118 -9.98 1.15 -3.25
C LEU A 118 -8.67 1.92 -3.13
N VAL A 119 -8.03 1.85 -1.97
CA VAL A 119 -6.63 2.25 -1.78
C VAL A 119 -5.73 1.03 -1.64
N VAL A 120 -4.58 1.03 -2.30
CA VAL A 120 -3.54 -0.01 -2.13
C VAL A 120 -2.24 0.62 -1.64
N LEU A 121 -1.75 0.17 -0.48
CA LEU A 121 -0.59 0.72 0.23
C LEU A 121 0.65 -0.13 -0.04
N THR A 122 1.42 0.19 -1.08
CA THR A 122 2.47 -0.69 -1.64
C THR A 122 3.81 -0.67 -0.89
N GLY A 123 3.76 -0.76 0.45
CA GLY A 123 4.92 -0.84 1.33
C GLY A 123 5.55 0.50 1.70
N ASP A 124 6.41 0.46 2.72
CA ASP A 124 7.14 1.58 3.34
C ASP A 124 6.23 2.74 3.74
N GLN A 125 5.13 2.38 4.40
CA GLN A 125 4.22 3.36 4.97
C GLN A 125 4.78 3.92 6.29
N VAL A 126 5.54 3.10 7.01
CA VAL A 126 6.27 3.46 8.22
C VAL A 126 7.76 3.57 7.89
N PHE A 127 8.39 4.66 8.30
CA PHE A 127 9.84 4.79 8.26
C PHE A 127 10.43 4.41 9.62
N GLY A 128 11.00 3.21 9.72
CA GLY A 128 11.43 2.63 10.99
C GLY A 128 12.35 3.51 11.84
N ASP A 129 13.32 4.17 11.21
CA ASP A 129 14.30 5.02 11.90
C ASP A 129 13.66 6.21 12.65
N ASP A 130 12.54 6.74 12.16
CA ASP A 130 11.81 7.86 12.79
C ASP A 130 10.51 7.39 13.50
N SER A 131 10.25 6.08 13.55
CA SER A 131 9.01 5.50 14.09
C SER A 131 9.26 4.66 15.35
N PHE A 132 9.70 5.31 16.43
CA PHE A 132 9.95 4.64 17.71
C PHE A 132 8.69 4.00 18.33
N ASP A 133 7.50 4.44 17.94
CA ASP A 133 6.23 3.77 18.26
C ASP A 133 5.44 3.50 16.97
N SER A 134 5.53 2.27 16.45
CA SER A 134 4.90 1.88 15.20
C SER A 134 3.37 1.80 15.28
N VAL A 135 2.79 1.67 16.48
CA VAL A 135 1.32 1.73 16.66
C VAL A 135 0.82 3.13 16.31
N THR A 136 1.38 4.16 16.96
CA THR A 136 1.06 5.57 16.68
C THR A 136 1.20 5.88 15.20
N THR A 137 2.33 5.51 14.60
CA THR A 137 2.61 5.78 13.18
C THR A 137 1.60 5.09 12.27
N MET A 138 1.33 3.80 12.48
CA MET A 138 0.39 3.06 11.63
C MET A 138 -1.04 3.58 11.78
N LEU A 139 -1.48 3.94 12.99
CA LEU A 139 -2.78 4.57 13.20
C LEU A 139 -2.91 5.89 12.44
N LYS A 140 -1.82 6.70 12.41
CA LYS A 140 -1.75 7.91 11.59
C LYS A 140 -1.85 7.62 10.09
N VAL A 141 -1.13 6.61 9.59
CA VAL A 141 -1.20 6.15 8.19
C VAL A 141 -2.61 5.75 7.79
N LEU A 142 -3.32 5.00 8.63
CA LEU A 142 -4.64 4.44 8.30
C LEU A 142 -5.79 5.46 8.43
N ASN A 143 -5.59 6.50 9.25
CA ASN A 143 -6.64 7.46 9.60
C ASN A 143 -7.35 8.12 8.39
N PRO A 144 -6.66 8.60 7.33
CA PRO A 144 -7.31 9.22 6.18
C PRO A 144 -8.32 8.30 5.47
N PHE A 145 -8.04 6.99 5.41
CA PHE A 145 -8.88 6.00 4.74
C PHE A 145 -10.06 5.59 5.63
N ILE A 146 -9.80 5.34 6.92
CA ILE A 146 -10.83 4.97 7.90
C ILE A 146 -11.88 6.08 8.04
N LYS A 147 -11.44 7.34 8.15
CA LYS A 147 -12.32 8.51 8.26
C LYS A 147 -13.23 8.66 7.03
N ARG A 148 -12.71 8.33 5.85
CA ARG A 148 -13.44 8.38 4.57
C ARG A 148 -14.20 7.09 4.24
N LYS A 149 -14.07 6.06 5.08
CA LYS A 149 -14.68 4.73 4.88
C LYS A 149 -14.26 4.05 3.57
N ILE A 150 -13.04 4.35 3.11
CA ILE A 150 -12.50 3.80 1.87
C ILE A 150 -11.85 2.45 2.20
N PRO A 151 -12.25 1.34 1.54
CA PRO A 151 -11.54 0.08 1.66
C PRO A 151 -10.07 0.21 1.25
N TYR A 152 -9.19 -0.44 2.00
CA TYR A 152 -7.76 -0.41 1.70
C TYR A 152 -7.10 -1.79 1.86
N ALA A 153 -6.08 -2.04 1.05
CA ALA A 153 -5.20 -3.21 1.14
C ALA A 153 -3.78 -2.76 1.47
N VAL A 154 -3.09 -3.52 2.33
CA VAL A 154 -1.73 -3.23 2.80
C VAL A 154 -0.80 -4.39 2.50
N MET A 155 0.41 -4.06 2.06
CA MET A 155 1.55 -4.94 1.93
C MET A 155 2.75 -4.23 2.56
N PHE A 156 3.73 -5.00 3.00
CA PHE A 156 4.90 -4.45 3.67
C PHE A 156 6.04 -4.17 2.70
N GLY A 157 6.75 -3.09 2.97
CA GLY A 157 8.07 -2.82 2.42
C GLY A 157 9.18 -3.17 3.40
N ASN A 158 10.41 -2.76 3.10
CA ASN A 158 11.57 -3.10 3.91
C ASN A 158 11.67 -2.29 5.21
N HIS A 159 11.09 -1.09 5.27
CA HIS A 159 11.15 -0.20 6.42
C HIS A 159 10.03 -0.44 7.45
N ASP A 160 8.93 -1.07 7.05
CA ASP A 160 7.71 -1.09 7.88
C ASP A 160 7.91 -1.80 9.23
N ASP A 161 8.73 -2.86 9.28
CA ASP A 161 9.04 -3.65 10.50
C ASP A 161 10.38 -3.27 11.14
N GLU A 162 10.93 -2.09 10.86
CA GLU A 162 12.18 -1.61 11.47
C GLU A 162 11.95 -0.80 12.77
N GLY A 163 10.70 -0.41 13.05
CA GLY A 163 10.31 0.31 14.27
C GLY A 163 10.09 -0.60 15.49
N SER A 164 9.10 -0.28 16.33
CA SER A 164 8.85 -0.99 17.60
C SER A 164 8.06 -2.29 17.50
N LEU A 165 7.42 -2.56 16.35
CA LEU A 165 6.60 -3.76 16.13
C LEU A 165 7.17 -4.66 15.03
N THR A 166 7.02 -5.98 15.21
CA THR A 166 7.29 -6.92 14.12
C THR A 166 6.22 -6.84 13.03
N ARG A 167 6.53 -7.39 11.86
CA ARG A 167 5.61 -7.47 10.72
C ARG A 167 4.29 -8.17 11.06
N GLU A 168 4.33 -9.24 11.86
CA GLU A 168 3.15 -9.97 12.33
C GLU A 168 2.29 -9.14 13.28
N GLN A 169 2.92 -8.37 14.18
CA GLN A 169 2.23 -7.49 15.12
C GLN A 169 1.56 -6.33 14.38
N LEU A 170 2.26 -5.71 13.42
CA LEU A 170 1.69 -4.68 12.55
C LEU A 170 0.53 -5.23 11.72
N MET A 171 0.68 -6.40 11.12
CA MET A 171 -0.41 -7.01 10.34
C MET A 171 -1.63 -7.30 11.21
N SER A 172 -1.42 -7.74 12.46
CA SER A 172 -2.52 -7.96 13.40
C SER A 172 -3.27 -6.67 13.72
N LEU A 173 -2.56 -5.55 13.87
CA LEU A 173 -3.16 -4.22 14.05
C LEU A 173 -3.95 -3.79 12.80
N ILE A 174 -3.36 -3.95 11.61
CA ILE A 174 -3.94 -3.53 10.32
C ILE A 174 -5.16 -4.38 9.97
N GLU A 175 -5.11 -5.69 10.18
CA GLU A 175 -6.22 -6.62 9.89
C GLU A 175 -7.42 -6.38 10.82
N ALA A 176 -7.18 -5.92 12.05
CA ALA A 176 -8.22 -5.56 13.01
C ALA A 176 -8.84 -4.17 12.76
N ALA A 177 -8.26 -3.36 11.88
CA ALA A 177 -8.72 -2.01 11.62
C ALA A 177 -9.91 -1.95 10.64
N PRO A 178 -10.82 -0.97 10.76
CA PRO A 178 -11.95 -0.77 9.85
C PRO A 178 -11.53 -0.62 8.40
N TYR A 179 -12.36 -1.13 7.50
CA TYR A 179 -12.14 -1.02 6.04
C TYR A 179 -10.87 -1.71 5.51
N SER A 180 -10.14 -2.43 6.36
CA SER A 180 -8.98 -3.22 5.96
C SER A 180 -9.38 -4.49 5.21
N LEU A 181 -8.73 -4.70 4.08
CA LEU A 181 -8.75 -5.97 3.31
C LEU A 181 -7.54 -6.84 3.64
N ALA A 182 -6.60 -6.33 4.43
CA ALA A 182 -5.35 -7.02 4.74
C ALA A 182 -5.60 -8.32 5.51
N GLN A 183 -4.74 -9.29 5.26
CA GLN A 183 -4.73 -10.58 5.94
C GLN A 183 -3.29 -11.03 6.10
N ALA A 184 -2.96 -11.65 7.24
CA ALA A 184 -1.64 -12.24 7.43
C ALA A 184 -1.29 -13.29 6.37
N GLY A 185 -2.30 -14.00 5.86
CA GLY A 185 -2.13 -15.11 4.94
C GLY A 185 -1.84 -16.44 5.66
N PRO A 186 -1.63 -17.52 4.89
CA PRO A 186 -1.35 -18.84 5.48
C PRO A 186 0.02 -18.86 6.19
N SER A 187 0.07 -19.40 7.41
CA SER A 187 1.30 -19.47 8.21
C SER A 187 2.40 -20.38 7.64
N ASN A 188 2.10 -21.13 6.57
CA ASN A 188 3.05 -22.01 5.87
C ASN A 188 3.57 -21.42 4.55
N VAL A 189 3.31 -20.14 4.30
CA VAL A 189 3.81 -19.37 3.15
C VAL A 189 4.78 -18.32 3.70
N ASP A 190 5.96 -18.17 3.08
CA ASP A 190 6.97 -17.24 3.57
C ASP A 190 6.50 -15.78 3.51
N GLY A 191 6.83 -15.01 4.55
CA GLY A 191 6.45 -13.61 4.70
C GLY A 191 5.06 -13.42 5.31
N VAL A 192 4.69 -12.17 5.56
CA VAL A 192 3.42 -11.79 6.21
C VAL A 192 2.67 -10.83 5.29
N GLY A 193 1.39 -11.10 5.04
CA GLY A 193 0.62 -10.29 4.09
C GLY A 193 0.49 -10.94 2.71
N ASN A 194 0.51 -12.28 2.65
CA ASN A 194 0.25 -13.02 1.42
C ASN A 194 -1.24 -13.37 1.31
N TYR A 195 -2.00 -12.62 0.51
CA TYR A 195 -3.45 -12.80 0.39
C TYR A 195 -3.99 -12.42 -0.98
N VAL A 196 -5.20 -12.88 -1.26
CA VAL A 196 -5.91 -12.61 -2.51
C VAL A 196 -7.30 -12.08 -2.19
N PHE A 197 -7.70 -11.04 -2.90
CA PHE A 197 -9.06 -10.52 -2.84
C PHE A 197 -9.56 -10.14 -4.23
N SER A 198 -10.87 -10.01 -4.36
CA SER A 198 -11.52 -9.75 -5.64
C SER A 198 -12.60 -8.70 -5.52
N VAL A 199 -12.82 -7.97 -6.62
CA VAL A 199 -14.00 -7.14 -6.85
C VAL A 199 -15.00 -7.98 -7.63
N LYS A 200 -16.22 -8.11 -7.12
CA LYS A 200 -17.25 -8.94 -7.72
C LYS A 200 -18.31 -8.11 -8.42
N ASP A 201 -18.86 -8.66 -9.49
CA ASP A 201 -20.09 -8.16 -10.08
C ASP A 201 -21.26 -8.35 -9.07
N ASN A 202 -22.09 -7.32 -8.89
CA ASN A 202 -23.28 -7.36 -8.05
C ASN A 202 -24.27 -8.42 -8.50
N ASP A 203 -24.45 -8.58 -9.81
CA ASP A 203 -25.49 -9.44 -10.39
C ASP A 203 -25.02 -10.88 -10.56
N LYS A 204 -23.99 -11.10 -11.37
CA LYS A 204 -23.52 -12.45 -11.71
C LYS A 204 -22.67 -13.09 -10.63
N LYS A 205 -22.20 -12.31 -9.63
CA LYS A 205 -21.27 -12.73 -8.55
C LYS A 205 -19.93 -13.27 -9.05
N THR A 206 -19.62 -13.10 -10.34
CA THR A 206 -18.34 -13.42 -10.96
C THR A 206 -17.28 -12.41 -10.55
N ASN A 207 -16.02 -12.82 -10.53
CA ASN A 207 -14.91 -11.91 -10.26
C ASN A 207 -14.63 -11.00 -11.47
N LEU A 208 -14.69 -9.68 -11.27
CA LEU A 208 -14.32 -8.66 -12.26
C LEU A 208 -12.82 -8.35 -12.16
N LEU A 209 -12.32 -8.19 -10.93
CA LEU A 209 -10.91 -7.91 -10.65
C LEU A 209 -10.38 -8.90 -9.61
N THR A 210 -9.12 -9.32 -9.75
CA THR A 210 -8.40 -10.09 -8.72
C THR A 210 -7.09 -9.39 -8.38
N PHE A 211 -6.80 -9.26 -7.09
CA PHE A 211 -5.56 -8.68 -6.58
C PHE A 211 -4.79 -9.75 -5.80
N TYR A 212 -3.59 -10.08 -6.26
CA TYR A 212 -2.63 -10.92 -5.57
C TYR A 212 -1.68 -10.02 -4.78
N VAL A 213 -1.78 -10.02 -3.45
CA VAL A 213 -0.93 -9.23 -2.57
C VAL A 213 0.13 -10.13 -1.96
N LEU A 214 1.40 -9.73 -2.06
CA LEU A 214 2.53 -10.54 -1.61
C LEU A 214 3.49 -9.73 -0.75
N ASP A 215 4.12 -10.44 0.18
CA ASP A 215 5.28 -9.94 0.91
C ASP A 215 6.56 -10.14 0.07
N SER A 216 7.17 -9.06 -0.41
CA SER A 216 8.46 -9.12 -1.10
C SER A 216 9.67 -9.14 -0.15
N HIS A 217 9.43 -9.21 1.15
CA HIS A 217 10.40 -9.24 2.25
C HIS A 217 11.15 -7.91 2.43
N LYS A 218 12.43 -7.97 2.82
CA LYS A 218 13.30 -6.81 3.02
C LYS A 218 14.69 -7.02 2.44
N TYR A 219 15.71 -7.16 3.28
CA TYR A 219 17.09 -7.44 2.90
C TYR A 219 17.34 -8.93 2.69
N SER A 220 18.19 -9.24 1.71
CA SER A 220 18.54 -10.61 1.37
C SER A 220 19.10 -11.39 2.57
N PRO A 221 18.62 -12.62 2.84
CA PRO A 221 19.17 -13.48 3.87
C PRO A 221 20.52 -14.09 3.46
N ARG A 222 20.97 -13.89 2.21
CA ARG A 222 22.22 -14.41 1.66
C ARG A 222 23.06 -13.29 1.00
N PRO A 223 23.47 -12.26 1.75
CA PRO A 223 24.07 -11.06 1.17
C PRO A 223 25.42 -11.32 0.47
N LYS A 224 26.12 -12.42 0.80
CA LYS A 224 27.38 -12.79 0.15
C LYS A 224 27.20 -13.23 -1.31
N THR A 225 26.11 -13.91 -1.63
CA THR A 225 25.85 -14.44 -2.99
C THR A 225 24.83 -13.59 -3.73
N ASN A 226 23.82 -13.13 -3.00
CA ASN A 226 22.73 -12.27 -3.46
C ASN A 226 22.70 -11.00 -2.57
N PRO A 227 23.60 -10.02 -2.77
CA PRO A 227 23.57 -8.77 -2.00
C PRO A 227 22.32 -7.93 -2.32
N GLY A 228 21.99 -7.02 -1.41
CA GLY A 228 20.85 -6.10 -1.55
C GLY A 228 19.57 -6.69 -0.98
N TYR A 229 18.49 -6.53 -1.74
CA TYR A 229 17.15 -6.90 -1.30
C TYR A 229 16.81 -8.37 -1.53
N ASP A 230 15.85 -8.83 -0.76
CA ASP A 230 15.30 -10.17 -0.85
C ASP A 230 14.24 -10.28 -1.97
N TRP A 231 13.64 -11.45 -2.13
CA TRP A 231 12.78 -11.79 -3.25
C TRP A 231 11.55 -12.63 -2.84
N ILE A 232 10.50 -12.59 -3.67
CA ILE A 232 9.33 -13.46 -3.56
C ILE A 232 9.76 -14.93 -3.68
N LYS A 233 9.41 -15.75 -2.68
CA LYS A 233 9.80 -17.16 -2.57
C LYS A 233 8.97 -18.10 -3.44
N GLU A 234 9.53 -19.27 -3.73
CA GLU A 234 8.89 -20.31 -4.53
C GLU A 234 7.59 -20.80 -3.89
N ASN A 235 7.49 -20.90 -2.55
CA ASN A 235 6.25 -21.28 -1.88
C ASN A 235 5.15 -20.20 -1.97
N GLN A 236 5.51 -18.91 -2.06
CA GLN A 236 4.59 -17.81 -2.34
C GLN A 236 4.06 -17.91 -3.77
N LEU A 237 4.93 -18.24 -4.74
CA LEU A 237 4.52 -18.50 -6.12
C LEU A 237 3.55 -19.69 -6.21
N LEU A 238 3.83 -20.79 -5.50
CA LEU A 238 2.91 -21.93 -5.41
C LEU A 238 1.59 -21.55 -4.71
N PHE A 239 1.62 -20.67 -3.71
CA PHE A 239 0.41 -20.14 -3.09
C PHE A 239 -0.44 -19.35 -4.09
N VAL A 240 0.17 -18.43 -4.85
CA VAL A 240 -0.51 -17.65 -5.90
C VAL A 240 -1.14 -18.57 -6.93
N GLN A 241 -0.40 -19.56 -7.41
CA GLN A 241 -0.91 -20.52 -8.38
C GLN A 241 -2.13 -21.27 -7.85
N ARG A 242 -2.08 -21.79 -6.61
CA ARG A 242 -3.23 -22.46 -5.99
C ARG A 242 -4.43 -21.54 -5.79
N GLN A 243 -4.20 -20.27 -5.42
CA GLN A 243 -5.28 -19.29 -5.29
C GLN A 243 -5.93 -19.02 -6.65
N HIS A 244 -5.13 -18.86 -7.71
CA HIS A 244 -5.64 -18.70 -9.07
C HIS A 244 -6.49 -19.90 -9.50
N GLU A 245 -6.00 -21.13 -9.32
CA GLU A 245 -6.74 -22.36 -9.66
C GLU A 245 -8.04 -22.54 -8.86
N SER A 246 -8.16 -21.90 -7.69
CA SER A 246 -9.37 -21.92 -6.86
C SER A 246 -10.45 -20.90 -7.29
N ILE A 247 -10.12 -19.98 -8.20
CA ILE A 247 -11.07 -19.01 -8.74
C ILE A 247 -11.89 -19.68 -9.83
N LEU A 248 -13.12 -20.08 -9.50
CA LEU A 248 -13.99 -20.86 -10.38
C LEU A 248 -14.73 -20.04 -11.44
N GLU A 249 -15.03 -18.77 -11.16
CA GLU A 249 -15.91 -17.95 -12.00
C GLU A 249 -15.35 -16.51 -12.16
N THR A 250 -14.77 -16.24 -13.33
CA THR A 250 -14.34 -14.90 -13.76
C THR A 250 -15.27 -14.34 -14.82
N HIS A 251 -15.39 -13.01 -14.84
CA HIS A 251 -16.05 -12.30 -15.93
C HIS A 251 -15.22 -12.43 -17.23
N GLU A 252 -15.85 -12.28 -18.40
CA GLU A 252 -15.14 -12.31 -19.70
C GLU A 252 -14.08 -11.21 -19.82
N ASN A 253 -14.36 -10.05 -19.20
CA ASN A 253 -13.49 -8.88 -19.10
C ASN A 253 -12.69 -8.85 -17.78
N HIS A 254 -12.36 -10.02 -17.22
CA HIS A 254 -11.61 -10.11 -15.97
C HIS A 254 -10.19 -9.56 -16.13
N LEU A 255 -9.76 -8.80 -15.14
CA LEU A 255 -8.38 -8.30 -15.03
C LEU A 255 -7.79 -8.74 -13.69
N SER A 256 -6.47 -8.87 -13.65
CA SER A 256 -5.79 -9.13 -12.38
C SER A 256 -4.49 -8.36 -12.19
N PHE A 257 -4.21 -8.09 -10.92
CA PHE A 257 -3.07 -7.31 -10.45
C PHE A 257 -2.22 -8.16 -9.51
N ALA A 258 -0.90 -8.01 -9.58
CA ALA A 258 0.00 -8.44 -8.51
C ALA A 258 0.59 -7.20 -7.83
N LEU A 259 0.53 -7.16 -6.50
CA LEU A 259 0.94 -6.02 -5.69
C LEU A 259 1.95 -6.46 -4.63
N PHE A 260 3.09 -5.81 -4.60
CA PHE A 260 4.16 -6.02 -3.60
C PHE A 260 5.10 -4.82 -3.62
N HIS A 261 6.09 -4.76 -2.73
CA HIS A 261 6.88 -3.56 -2.55
C HIS A 261 8.16 -3.49 -3.41
N ILE A 262 9.03 -4.50 -3.31
CA ILE A 262 10.34 -4.52 -3.99
C ILE A 262 10.17 -4.97 -5.45
N PRO A 263 10.70 -4.24 -6.45
CA PRO A 263 10.52 -4.55 -7.86
C PRO A 263 11.12 -5.91 -8.25
N LEU A 264 10.57 -6.53 -9.29
CA LEU A 264 11.14 -7.74 -9.90
C LEU A 264 12.40 -7.39 -10.72
N PRO A 265 13.33 -8.35 -10.94
CA PRO A 265 14.51 -8.13 -11.79
C PRO A 265 14.18 -7.56 -13.18
N GLU A 266 13.05 -7.95 -13.76
CA GLU A 266 12.58 -7.54 -15.09
C GLU A 266 12.26 -6.05 -15.21
N TYR A 267 12.07 -5.32 -14.11
CA TYR A 267 11.93 -3.85 -14.16
C TYR A 267 13.17 -3.18 -14.80
N LYS A 268 14.32 -3.86 -14.83
CA LYS A 268 15.58 -3.41 -15.46
C LYS A 268 15.58 -3.51 -17.00
N ASN A 269 14.57 -4.14 -17.62
CA ASN A 269 14.54 -4.41 -19.06
C ASN A 269 14.20 -3.18 -19.94
N LEU A 270 14.55 -1.96 -19.50
CA LEU A 270 14.20 -0.70 -20.16
C LEU A 270 14.79 -0.53 -21.57
N ASN A 271 15.94 -1.15 -21.87
CA ASN A 271 16.67 -0.89 -23.11
C ASN A 271 16.00 -1.48 -24.36
N ASN A 272 15.13 -2.47 -24.21
CA ASN A 272 14.56 -3.24 -25.34
C ASN A 272 13.03 -3.35 -25.28
N GLN A 273 12.38 -2.63 -24.37
CA GLN A 273 10.96 -2.77 -24.10
C GLN A 273 10.35 -1.36 -23.97
N PRO A 274 9.12 -1.15 -24.46
CA PRO A 274 8.46 0.14 -24.33
C PRO A 274 8.12 0.40 -22.86
N PHE A 275 8.45 1.59 -22.38
CA PHE A 275 8.02 2.08 -21.09
C PHE A 275 7.50 3.51 -21.22
N ILE A 276 6.69 3.90 -20.24
CA ILE A 276 6.00 5.18 -20.17
C ILE A 276 6.11 5.72 -18.74
N GLY A 277 6.27 7.03 -18.58
CA GLY A 277 6.60 7.67 -17.31
C GLY A 277 8.10 7.91 -17.10
N ASN A 278 8.53 8.13 -15.86
CA ASN A 278 9.86 8.62 -15.54
C ASN A 278 10.71 7.55 -14.87
N TYR A 279 11.87 7.26 -15.48
CA TYR A 279 12.98 6.54 -14.86
C TYR A 279 14.03 7.56 -14.40
N LYS A 280 14.13 7.78 -13.08
CA LYS A 280 14.97 8.85 -12.49
C LYS A 280 16.08 8.31 -11.60
N GLU A 281 15.99 7.06 -11.15
CA GLU A 281 16.99 6.46 -10.28
C GLU A 281 17.23 4.98 -10.60
N GLY A 282 18.34 4.43 -10.11
CA GLY A 282 18.67 3.02 -10.34
C GLY A 282 17.64 2.06 -9.72
N ILE A 283 17.29 1.02 -10.47
CA ILE A 283 16.33 0.00 -10.03
C ILE A 283 16.95 -0.96 -9.02
N THR A 284 16.40 -1.00 -7.81
CA THR A 284 16.94 -1.79 -6.70
C THR A 284 16.33 -3.20 -6.58
N ALA A 285 15.86 -3.77 -7.68
CA ALA A 285 15.37 -5.16 -7.74
C ALA A 285 16.42 -6.19 -7.27
N PRO A 286 16.00 -7.31 -6.65
CA PRO A 286 16.90 -8.33 -6.12
C PRO A 286 17.77 -8.93 -7.23
N LYS A 287 18.92 -9.47 -6.83
CA LYS A 287 19.81 -10.17 -7.75
C LYS A 287 19.27 -11.55 -8.15
N TYR A 288 18.58 -12.21 -7.23
CA TYR A 288 17.99 -13.52 -7.49
C TYR A 288 16.66 -13.36 -8.21
N ASN A 289 16.47 -14.11 -9.29
CA ASN A 289 15.22 -14.15 -10.03
C ASN A 289 14.50 -15.47 -9.75
N THR A 290 13.28 -15.38 -9.21
CA THR A 290 12.43 -16.55 -8.91
C THR A 290 11.49 -16.92 -10.04
N TYR A 291 11.57 -16.22 -11.17
CA TYR A 291 10.66 -16.33 -12.30
C TYR A 291 9.21 -15.96 -11.93
N ALA A 292 9.03 -15.08 -10.94
CA ALA A 292 7.73 -14.59 -10.52
C ALA A 292 6.97 -13.91 -11.66
N ARG A 293 7.68 -13.09 -12.47
CA ARG A 293 7.13 -12.44 -13.67
C ARG A 293 6.50 -13.45 -14.63
N ASP A 294 7.15 -14.59 -14.85
CA ASP A 294 6.67 -15.62 -15.77
C ASP A 294 5.45 -16.35 -15.23
N LEU A 295 5.39 -16.61 -13.92
CA LEU A 295 4.17 -17.13 -13.30
C LEU A 295 3.00 -16.14 -13.46
N PHE A 296 3.22 -14.87 -13.15
CA PHE A 296 2.17 -13.84 -13.24
C PHE A 296 1.62 -13.73 -14.67
N ALA A 297 2.49 -13.68 -15.67
CA ALA A 297 2.08 -13.67 -17.06
C ALA A 297 1.34 -14.96 -17.46
N LYS A 298 1.77 -16.13 -16.98
CA LYS A 298 1.11 -17.42 -17.24
C LYS A 298 -0.32 -17.49 -16.70
N ILE A 299 -0.58 -16.90 -15.54
CA ILE A 299 -1.92 -16.90 -14.91
C ILE A 299 -2.79 -15.71 -15.33
N GLY A 300 -2.36 -14.92 -16.32
CA GLY A 300 -3.14 -13.80 -16.86
C GLY A 300 -3.16 -12.55 -15.99
N VAL A 301 -2.14 -12.33 -15.15
CA VAL A 301 -1.94 -11.03 -14.50
C VAL A 301 -1.70 -9.98 -15.57
N SER A 302 -2.42 -8.87 -15.49
CA SER A 302 -2.35 -7.77 -16.46
C SER A 302 -1.32 -6.73 -16.03
N ILE A 303 -1.26 -6.43 -14.74
CA ILE A 303 -0.43 -5.38 -14.15
C ILE A 303 0.24 -5.88 -12.86
N VAL A 304 1.55 -5.71 -12.76
CA VAL A 304 2.30 -5.78 -11.51
C VAL A 304 2.57 -4.35 -11.07
N SER A 305 2.26 -4.00 -9.82
CA SER A 305 2.56 -2.67 -9.28
C SER A 305 3.35 -2.72 -7.99
N VAL A 306 4.37 -1.85 -7.90
CA VAL A 306 5.37 -1.82 -6.81
C VAL A 306 5.66 -0.40 -6.31
N GLY A 307 6.39 -0.29 -5.19
CA GLY A 307 6.90 0.96 -4.61
C GLY A 307 8.44 0.99 -4.64
N HIS A 308 9.06 1.30 -3.50
CA HIS A 308 10.47 1.09 -3.15
C HIS A 308 11.48 2.04 -3.84
N ASP A 309 11.44 2.14 -5.17
CA ASP A 309 12.22 3.14 -5.90
C ASP A 309 11.39 4.42 -6.05
N HIS A 310 11.54 5.36 -5.10
CA HIS A 310 10.65 6.50 -4.89
C HIS A 310 10.56 7.47 -6.09
N CYS A 311 11.65 7.61 -6.84
CA CYS A 311 11.74 8.56 -7.94
C CYS A 311 11.33 7.97 -9.28
N ASN A 312 11.24 6.64 -9.36
CA ASN A 312 10.71 5.93 -10.52
C ASN A 312 9.18 5.92 -10.47
N ASP A 313 8.55 6.27 -11.59
CA ASP A 313 7.08 6.23 -11.74
C ASP A 313 6.64 5.71 -13.11
N TYR A 314 7.51 4.94 -13.75
CA TYR A 314 7.22 4.38 -15.05
C TYR A 314 6.40 3.08 -14.97
N CYS A 315 5.73 2.76 -16.07
CA CYS A 315 5.22 1.44 -16.38
C CYS A 315 5.98 0.90 -17.60
N LEU A 316 6.57 -0.29 -17.45
CA LEU A 316 7.28 -1.03 -18.48
C LEU A 316 6.38 -2.15 -18.99
N LEU A 317 6.16 -2.23 -20.31
CA LEU A 317 5.51 -3.38 -20.92
C LEU A 317 6.56 -4.43 -21.24
N ASP A 318 6.81 -5.31 -20.27
CA ASP A 318 7.81 -6.36 -20.41
C ASP A 318 7.26 -7.53 -21.25
N SER A 319 7.83 -7.72 -22.43
CA SER A 319 7.48 -8.79 -23.36
C SER A 319 8.52 -9.92 -23.29
N ASN A 320 8.07 -11.14 -23.03
CA ASN A 320 8.90 -12.34 -23.11
C ASN A 320 8.56 -13.10 -24.40
N ALA A 321 9.49 -13.08 -25.36
CA ALA A 321 9.31 -13.69 -26.68
C ALA A 321 9.24 -15.22 -26.61
N GLU A 322 9.96 -15.85 -25.69
CA GLU A 322 9.97 -17.31 -25.54
C GLU A 322 8.62 -17.82 -25.03
N LEU A 323 7.97 -17.04 -24.15
CA LEU A 323 6.67 -17.38 -23.59
C LEU A 323 5.49 -16.76 -24.36
N ASN A 324 5.76 -15.96 -25.40
CA ASN A 324 4.78 -15.21 -26.19
C ASN A 324 3.74 -14.48 -25.31
N ASN A 325 4.21 -13.78 -24.27
CA ASN A 325 3.35 -13.05 -23.34
C ASN A 325 3.91 -11.67 -22.99
N LYS A 326 3.03 -10.80 -22.48
CA LYS A 326 3.36 -9.44 -22.08
C LYS A 326 2.76 -9.15 -20.71
N LEU A 327 3.44 -8.32 -19.93
CA LEU A 327 3.02 -7.93 -18.60
C LEU A 327 3.42 -6.48 -18.32
N TRP A 328 2.51 -5.67 -17.78
CA TRP A 328 2.86 -4.34 -17.31
C TRP A 328 3.51 -4.40 -15.94
N LEU A 329 4.66 -3.74 -15.81
CA LEU A 329 5.44 -3.61 -14.57
C LEU A 329 5.50 -2.13 -14.20
N CYS A 330 4.78 -1.71 -13.16
CA CYS A 330 4.54 -0.31 -12.82
C CYS A 330 5.09 0.09 -11.45
N TYR A 331 5.80 1.21 -11.39
CA TYR A 331 6.11 1.88 -10.13
C TYR A 331 5.01 2.83 -9.69
N GLY A 332 4.71 2.89 -8.39
CA GLY A 332 3.79 3.85 -7.81
C GLY A 332 4.31 5.29 -7.81
N GLY A 333 5.63 5.44 -7.62
CA GLY A 333 6.26 6.72 -7.27
C GLY A 333 6.02 7.09 -5.81
N GLY A 334 7.06 7.58 -5.15
CA GLY A 334 7.03 7.87 -3.72
C GLY A 334 6.11 9.03 -3.37
N SER A 335 5.22 8.80 -2.41
CA SER A 335 4.21 9.78 -1.97
C SER A 335 4.65 10.56 -0.74
N GLY A 336 5.53 9.99 0.09
CA GLY A 336 5.97 10.56 1.36
C GLY A 336 7.14 11.53 1.26
N GLU A 337 7.03 12.67 1.91
CA GLU A 337 8.16 13.59 2.11
C GLU A 337 9.16 13.08 3.16
N GLY A 338 8.80 12.06 3.93
CA GLY A 338 9.70 11.40 4.89
C GLY A 338 10.73 10.50 4.22
N GLY A 339 10.44 9.98 3.02
CA GLY A 339 11.34 9.14 2.24
C GLY A 339 12.28 9.97 1.36
N TYR A 340 13.39 9.38 0.90
CA TYR A 340 14.30 10.08 -0.02
C TYR A 340 13.59 10.46 -1.33
N GLY A 341 14.13 11.43 -2.06
CA GLY A 341 13.53 12.00 -3.28
C GLY A 341 14.50 12.76 -4.18
N GLY A 342 15.80 12.71 -3.89
CA GLY A 342 16.82 13.59 -4.46
C GLY A 342 17.16 13.38 -5.94
N TYR A 343 16.51 12.46 -6.62
CA TYR A 343 16.81 12.15 -8.03
C TYR A 343 15.98 13.01 -8.97
N GLY A 344 16.64 13.99 -9.60
CA GLY A 344 16.10 14.76 -10.72
C GLY A 344 14.88 15.62 -10.38
N GLY A 345 14.87 16.25 -9.20
CA GLY A 345 13.79 17.15 -8.76
C GLY A 345 12.44 16.45 -8.72
N THR A 346 12.32 15.41 -7.90
CA THR A 346 11.16 14.52 -7.89
C THR A 346 10.11 15.03 -6.91
N THR A 347 9.04 15.61 -7.45
CA THR A 347 7.83 15.93 -6.65
C THR A 347 7.09 14.65 -6.26
N ARG A 348 6.62 14.58 -5.00
CA ARG A 348 5.84 13.45 -4.50
C ARG A 348 4.57 13.24 -5.31
N ARG A 349 4.14 11.99 -5.43
CA ARG A 349 3.04 11.64 -6.32
C ARG A 349 2.24 10.45 -5.82
N LEU A 350 1.03 10.36 -6.33
CA LEU A 350 0.11 9.25 -6.11
C LEU A 350 -0.38 8.75 -7.46
N ARG A 351 -0.37 7.43 -7.67
CA ARG A 351 -0.82 6.81 -8.93
C ARG A 351 -2.27 6.35 -8.81
N ILE A 352 -3.02 6.58 -9.87
CA ILE A 352 -4.39 6.09 -10.02
C ILE A 352 -4.40 5.04 -11.14
N PHE A 353 -5.14 3.95 -10.91
CA PHE A 353 -5.62 3.05 -11.96
C PHE A 353 -7.13 3.24 -12.07
N ASP A 354 -7.58 3.74 -13.21
CA ASP A 354 -8.98 3.95 -13.55
C ASP A 354 -9.42 2.85 -14.53
N ILE A 355 -10.17 1.88 -13.99
CA ILE A 355 -10.47 0.61 -14.64
C ILE A 355 -11.89 0.67 -15.18
N ASP A 356 -12.04 0.43 -16.48
CA ASP A 356 -13.33 0.23 -17.12
C ASP A 356 -13.63 -1.26 -17.19
N THR A 357 -14.60 -1.71 -16.38
CA THR A 357 -14.94 -3.15 -16.34
C THR A 357 -15.82 -3.60 -17.50
N SER A 358 -16.31 -2.67 -18.32
CA SER A 358 -17.15 -2.99 -19.49
C SER A 358 -16.33 -3.58 -20.64
N ASP A 359 -15.09 -3.16 -20.82
CA ASP A 359 -14.21 -3.55 -21.93
C ASP A 359 -12.79 -3.95 -21.48
N ALA A 360 -12.58 -4.15 -20.18
CA ALA A 360 -11.28 -4.50 -19.58
C ALA A 360 -10.17 -3.47 -19.86
N THR A 361 -10.51 -2.19 -20.01
CA THR A 361 -9.52 -1.12 -20.20
C THR A 361 -8.98 -0.63 -18.86
N VAL A 362 -7.65 -0.44 -18.79
CA VAL A 362 -7.00 0.21 -17.63
C VAL A 362 -6.28 1.46 -18.08
N LYS A 363 -6.74 2.61 -17.60
CA LYS A 363 -6.00 3.87 -17.70
C LYS A 363 -5.26 4.12 -16.40
N THR A 364 -4.08 4.73 -16.48
CA THR A 364 -3.33 5.17 -15.32
C THR A 364 -2.88 6.61 -15.48
N TYR A 365 -2.81 7.32 -14.37
CA TYR A 365 -2.27 8.68 -14.29
C TYR A 365 -1.78 8.92 -12.87
N LYS A 366 -1.14 10.07 -12.64
CA LYS A 366 -0.70 10.47 -11.31
C LYS A 366 -1.27 11.83 -10.93
N ARG A 367 -1.30 12.10 -9.62
CA ARG A 367 -1.41 13.44 -9.05
C ARG A 367 -0.07 13.81 -8.42
N LEU A 368 0.38 15.03 -8.61
CA LEU A 368 1.62 15.55 -8.01
C LEU A 368 1.28 16.38 -6.77
N GLU A 369 2.16 16.39 -5.77
CA GLU A 369 1.98 17.18 -4.54
C GLU A 369 1.85 18.69 -4.80
N THR A 370 2.56 19.19 -5.79
CA THR A 370 2.54 20.61 -6.17
C THR A 370 1.29 21.01 -6.96
N THR A 371 0.68 20.06 -7.68
CA THR A 371 -0.48 20.30 -8.56
C THR A 371 -1.54 19.18 -8.42
N PRO A 372 -2.08 18.94 -7.22
CA PRO A 372 -2.96 17.79 -6.97
C PRO A 372 -4.27 17.83 -7.77
N ASN A 373 -4.69 19.01 -8.23
CA ASN A 373 -5.89 19.19 -9.07
C ASN A 373 -5.65 18.85 -10.55
N GLU A 374 -4.41 18.68 -11.00
CA GLU A 374 -4.06 18.39 -12.39
C GLU A 374 -3.74 16.91 -12.58
N ILE A 375 -4.16 16.35 -13.72
CA ILE A 375 -3.82 14.98 -14.08
C ILE A 375 -2.42 15.01 -14.71
N PHE A 376 -1.49 14.26 -14.15
CA PHE A 376 -0.15 14.13 -14.67
C PHE A 376 0.02 12.79 -15.40
N ASP A 377 0.53 12.85 -16.63
CA ASP A 377 1.04 11.70 -17.38
C ASP A 377 0.01 10.55 -17.55
N GLN A 378 -1.18 10.90 -18.04
CA GLN A 378 -2.25 9.93 -18.28
C GLN A 378 -1.96 9.03 -19.48
N GLN A 379 -2.18 7.72 -19.29
CA GLN A 379 -1.82 6.66 -20.23
C GLN A 379 -2.86 5.54 -20.21
N THR A 380 -2.93 4.75 -21.29
CA THR A 380 -3.70 3.49 -21.35
C THR A 380 -2.72 2.33 -21.27
N LEU A 381 -2.87 1.46 -20.27
CA LEU A 381 -2.05 0.26 -20.09
C LEU A 381 -2.67 -0.94 -20.79
N VAL A 382 -3.90 -1.28 -20.41
CA VAL A 382 -4.63 -2.43 -20.95
C VAL A 382 -5.77 -1.91 -21.81
N GLN A 383 -5.94 -2.52 -22.97
CA GLN A 383 -7.05 -2.30 -23.89
C GLN A 383 -7.30 -3.64 -24.60
N ASN A 384 -8.49 -4.21 -24.40
CA ASN A 384 -8.91 -5.45 -25.07
C ASN A 384 -9.48 -5.21 -26.47
#